data_AF-A0A4Y3R382-F1
#
_entry.id   AF-A0A4Y3R382-F1
#
_cell.length_a   1.000
_cell.length_b   1.000
_cell.length_c   1.000
_cell.angle_alpha   90.00
_cell.angle_beta   90.00
_cell.angle_gamma   90.00
#
_symmetry.space_group_name_H-M   'P 1'
#
loop_
_entity.id
_entity.type
_entity.pdbx_description
1 polymer ?
#
loop_
_entity_poly.entity_id
_entity_poly.type
_entity_poly.pdbx_seq_one_letter_code
_entity_poly.pdbx_strand_id
1 'polypeptide(L)'
;MSVGNTGDVGEAGSAGSAGKTGDAGNAGSAAGVSGDAVAVGFAPGERDFGLSTRRARLKWVVVVHAGLPPGRAANAAVCAVAPTVAAVPGLLGDAAADADGTVHPGLPWAGCSVLVADSAALRTVRAKAAARPDVFVADVPAAAQSTRVYGDFLATVGRARTEEMEYCAVSIVGPRNPVDRIVGRLPLMP
;
A
#
# COMPACT_ATOMS: atom_id res chain seq x y z
N MET A 1 -8.18 8.25 66.75
CA MET A 1 -7.73 9.64 66.66
C MET A 1 -6.21 9.66 66.51
N SER A 2 -5.70 10.00 65.34
CA SER A 2 -4.57 10.94 65.19
C SER A 2 -4.47 11.33 63.72
N VAL A 3 -4.16 12.58 63.45
CA VAL A 3 -4.06 13.19 62.11
C VAL A 3 -2.59 13.34 61.71
N GLY A 4 -2.31 13.38 60.40
CA GLY A 4 -0.96 13.52 59.85
C GLY A 4 -0.96 14.17 58.47
N ASN A 5 -1.03 15.50 58.45
CA ASN A 5 -0.88 16.39 57.30
C ASN A 5 0.38 17.27 57.57
N THR A 6 1.07 17.91 56.62
CA THR A 6 0.77 18.32 55.24
C THR A 6 2.11 18.53 54.49
N GLY A 7 2.09 18.60 53.15
CA GLY A 7 3.06 19.41 52.41
C GLY A 7 4.00 18.65 51.45
N ASP A 8 4.46 19.16 50.30
CA ASP A 8 3.96 20.03 49.21
C ASP A 8 5.20 20.35 48.32
N VAL A 9 4.99 20.97 47.16
CA VAL A 9 5.91 21.21 46.03
C VAL A 9 7.41 21.46 46.27
N GLY A 10 8.20 20.97 45.30
CA GLY A 10 9.54 21.47 44.97
C GLY A 10 9.71 21.59 43.46
N GLU A 11 9.65 22.82 42.94
CA GLU A 11 9.91 23.19 41.53
C GLU A 11 11.26 23.92 41.44
N ALA A 12 12.15 23.51 40.52
CA ALA A 12 13.22 24.35 39.96
C ALA A 12 14.03 23.61 38.87
N GLY A 13 14.42 24.31 37.79
CA GLY A 13 15.55 23.87 36.94
C GLY A 13 15.39 24.03 35.43
N SER A 14 15.41 25.26 34.91
CA SER A 14 15.49 25.53 33.46
C SER A 14 16.91 25.94 33.04
N ALA A 15 17.52 25.16 32.13
CA ALA A 15 18.55 25.54 31.15
C ALA A 15 18.77 24.31 30.24
N GLY A 16 18.97 24.38 28.93
CA GLY A 16 19.27 25.53 28.08
C GLY A 16 20.54 25.26 27.27
N SER A 17 20.43 24.52 26.14
CA SER A 17 21.51 24.44 25.14
C SER A 17 20.97 23.97 23.79
N ALA A 18 21.12 24.82 22.76
CA ALA A 18 20.85 24.46 21.38
C ALA A 18 22.05 23.71 20.77
N GLY A 19 21.84 22.46 20.36
CA GLY A 19 22.80 21.65 19.60
C GLY A 19 22.39 21.54 18.14
N LYS A 20 23.25 21.99 17.23
CA LYS A 20 22.95 22.14 15.78
C LYS A 20 22.54 20.82 15.11
N THR A 21 21.56 20.96 14.21
CA THR A 21 21.31 20.14 13.01
C THR A 21 22.46 19.20 12.61
N GLY A 22 22.28 17.91 12.88
CA GLY A 22 23.08 16.84 12.29
C GLY A 22 22.57 16.52 10.88
N ASP A 23 23.51 16.30 9.97
CA ASP A 23 23.31 16.15 8.53
C ASP A 23 22.28 15.07 8.16
N ALA A 24 21.29 15.42 7.34
CA ALA A 24 20.32 14.47 6.80
C ALA A 24 20.95 13.74 5.61
N GLY A 25 21.74 12.71 5.94
CA GLY A 25 22.50 11.91 4.97
C GLY A 25 21.64 11.36 3.84
N ASN A 26 21.73 12.04 2.69
CA ASN A 26 21.38 11.62 1.33
C ASN A 26 20.72 10.22 1.21
N ALA A 27 19.38 10.19 1.23
CA ALA A 27 18.63 9.02 0.81
C ALA A 27 18.91 8.77 -0.68
N GLY A 28 19.68 7.71 -0.96
CA GLY A 28 20.30 7.48 -2.26
C GLY A 28 19.35 7.60 -3.45
N SER A 29 19.55 8.65 -4.25
CA SER A 29 18.88 8.81 -5.54
C SER A 29 19.24 7.67 -6.47
N ALA A 30 18.29 6.79 -6.75
CA ALA A 30 18.39 5.79 -7.80
C ALA A 30 18.15 6.45 -9.17
N ALA A 31 19.13 7.22 -9.62
CA ALA A 31 19.12 7.84 -10.95
C ALA A 31 19.59 6.84 -12.02
N GLY A 32 18.81 6.66 -13.09
CA GLY A 32 19.36 6.20 -14.37
C GLY A 32 18.72 4.98 -15.05
N VAL A 33 17.43 5.04 -15.41
CA VAL A 33 16.98 4.46 -16.69
C VAL A 33 16.07 5.46 -17.39
N SER A 34 16.64 6.29 -18.27
CA SER A 34 15.88 7.17 -19.16
C SER A 34 15.40 6.39 -20.38
N GLY A 35 14.32 5.63 -20.18
CA GLY A 35 13.41 5.19 -21.24
C GLY A 35 12.08 5.88 -21.07
N ASP A 36 11.37 6.15 -22.16
CA ASP A 36 10.04 6.78 -22.16
C ASP A 36 8.96 5.75 -21.74
N ALA A 37 9.16 5.19 -20.54
CA ALA A 37 8.27 4.23 -19.92
C ALA A 37 7.00 4.97 -19.48
N VAL A 38 5.93 4.82 -20.27
CA VAL A 38 4.61 5.34 -19.95
C VAL A 38 4.22 4.87 -18.56
N ALA A 39 4.27 5.79 -17.59
CA ALA A 39 4.01 5.48 -16.19
C ALA A 39 2.63 4.82 -16.05
N VAL A 40 2.57 3.73 -15.29
CA VAL A 40 1.31 3.02 -15.05
C VAL A 40 0.39 3.97 -14.27
N GLY A 41 -0.69 4.38 -14.91
CA GLY A 41 -1.65 5.36 -14.40
C GLY A 41 -2.63 5.78 -15.50
N PHE A 42 -3.57 6.65 -15.15
CA PHE A 42 -4.56 7.23 -16.05
C PHE A 42 -4.28 8.73 -16.24
N ALA A 43 -4.33 9.21 -17.48
CA ALA A 43 -4.35 10.64 -17.77
C ALA A 43 -5.70 11.26 -17.34
N PRO A 44 -5.77 12.57 -16.99
CA PRO A 44 -6.98 13.19 -16.48
C PRO A 44 -8.23 13.00 -17.34
N GLY A 45 -8.07 13.01 -18.67
CA GLY A 45 -9.14 12.83 -19.66
C GLY A 45 -9.55 11.38 -19.96
N GLU A 46 -8.91 10.37 -19.34
CA GLU A 46 -9.35 8.97 -19.44
C GLU A 46 -10.46 8.60 -18.46
N ARG A 47 -10.76 9.50 -17.51
CA ARG A 47 -11.72 9.27 -16.42
C ARG A 47 -13.14 9.52 -16.90
N ASP A 48 -13.78 8.47 -17.40
CA ASP A 48 -15.20 8.47 -17.78
C ASP A 48 -16.02 7.74 -16.70
N PHE A 49 -16.72 8.52 -15.87
CA PHE A 49 -17.57 7.99 -14.79
C PHE A 49 -18.93 7.47 -15.28
N GLY A 50 -19.29 7.70 -16.55
CA GLY A 50 -20.52 7.17 -17.16
C GLY A 50 -20.38 5.73 -17.66
N LEU A 51 -19.16 5.20 -17.76
CA LEU A 51 -18.88 3.86 -18.27
C LEU A 51 -18.66 2.82 -17.16
N SER A 52 -19.00 1.57 -17.46
CA SER A 52 -18.66 0.44 -16.57
C SER A 52 -17.15 0.36 -16.36
N THR A 53 -16.72 0.15 -15.11
CA THR A 53 -15.33 -0.11 -14.69
C THR A 53 -14.57 -1.10 -15.59
N ARG A 54 -15.27 -2.07 -16.19
CA ARG A 54 -14.74 -3.04 -17.18
C ARG A 54 -14.20 -2.40 -18.47
N ARG A 55 -14.58 -1.16 -18.78
CA ARG A 55 -14.12 -0.37 -19.93
C ARG A 55 -12.85 0.43 -19.66
N ALA A 56 -12.47 0.64 -18.39
CA ALA A 56 -11.23 1.31 -18.04
C ALA A 56 -10.01 0.56 -18.61
N ARG A 57 -9.04 1.29 -19.16
CA ARG A 57 -7.83 0.74 -19.82
C ARG A 57 -7.01 -0.17 -18.91
N LEU A 58 -6.87 0.21 -17.64
CA LEU A 58 -6.17 -0.57 -16.63
C LEU A 58 -7.17 -1.37 -15.78
N LYS A 59 -6.72 -2.53 -15.30
CA LYS A 59 -7.38 -3.31 -14.24
C LYS A 59 -6.54 -3.20 -12.97
N TRP A 60 -7.20 -2.98 -11.84
CA TRP A 60 -6.60 -3.08 -10.51
C TRP A 60 -7.13 -4.34 -9.80
N VAL A 61 -6.21 -5.14 -9.27
CA VAL A 61 -6.51 -6.30 -8.43
C VAL A 61 -5.63 -6.28 -7.19
N VAL A 62 -6.22 -6.57 -6.03
CA VAL A 62 -5.49 -6.97 -4.82
C VAL A 62 -5.72 -8.46 -4.60
N VAL A 63 -4.64 -9.23 -4.48
CA VAL A 63 -4.69 -10.65 -4.12
C VAL A 63 -4.24 -10.80 -2.67
N VAL A 64 -5.04 -11.43 -1.82
CA VAL A 64 -4.80 -11.60 -0.39
C VAL A 64 -4.54 -13.08 -0.06
N HIS A 65 -3.72 -13.34 0.95
CA HIS A 65 -3.43 -14.71 1.39
C HIS A 65 -4.67 -15.35 2.02
N ALA A 66 -5.14 -16.46 1.43
CA ALA A 66 -6.40 -17.11 1.77
C ALA A 66 -6.45 -17.67 3.22
N GLY A 67 -5.30 -17.91 3.84
CA GLY A 67 -5.19 -18.42 5.20
C GLY A 67 -5.17 -17.33 6.29
N LEU A 68 -5.34 -16.04 5.94
CA LEU A 68 -5.36 -14.96 6.92
C LEU A 68 -6.73 -14.83 7.62
N PRO A 69 -6.77 -14.66 8.95
CA PRO A 69 -8.00 -14.26 9.65
C PRO A 69 -8.56 -12.94 9.09
N PRO A 70 -9.90 -12.73 9.07
CA PRO A 70 -10.52 -11.61 8.37
C PRO A 70 -9.93 -10.22 8.64
N GLY A 71 -9.64 -9.89 9.91
CA GLY A 71 -9.02 -8.61 10.27
C GLY A 71 -7.58 -8.44 9.73
N ARG A 72 -6.80 -9.54 9.66
CA ARG A 72 -5.46 -9.55 9.05
C ARG A 72 -5.53 -9.51 7.53
N ALA A 73 -6.52 -10.15 6.91
CA ALA A 73 -6.77 -10.09 5.48
C ALA A 73 -7.15 -8.67 5.02
N ALA A 74 -8.10 -8.03 5.72
CA ALA A 74 -8.51 -6.64 5.48
C ALA A 74 -7.34 -5.66 5.66
N ASN A 75 -6.57 -5.78 6.74
CA ASN A 75 -5.37 -4.97 6.96
C ASN A 75 -4.33 -5.17 5.84
N ALA A 76 -4.06 -6.41 5.42
CA ALA A 76 -3.12 -6.67 4.33
C ALA A 76 -3.57 -6.02 3.01
N ALA A 77 -4.86 -6.07 2.69
CA ALA A 77 -5.42 -5.40 1.52
C ALA A 77 -5.22 -3.88 1.59
N VAL A 78 -5.55 -3.24 2.72
CA VAL A 78 -5.35 -1.79 2.92
C VAL A 78 -3.87 -1.40 2.81
N CYS A 79 -2.97 -2.17 3.42
CA CYS A 79 -1.53 -1.94 3.35
C CYS A 79 -0.96 -2.11 1.93
N ALA A 80 -1.57 -2.94 1.07
CA ALA A 80 -1.20 -3.06 -0.35
C ALA A 80 -1.80 -1.91 -1.21
N VAL A 81 -3.01 -1.45 -0.87
CA VAL A 81 -3.72 -0.35 -1.55
C VAL A 81 -3.00 0.98 -1.37
N ALA A 82 -2.55 1.31 -0.14
CA ALA A 82 -1.94 2.61 0.17
C ALA A 82 -0.74 3.00 -0.73
N PRO A 83 0.32 2.17 -0.91
CA PRO A 83 1.40 2.48 -1.86
C PRO A 83 0.93 2.43 -3.32
N THR A 84 -0.12 1.66 -3.64
CA THR A 84 -0.67 1.61 -5.00
C THR A 84 -1.31 2.92 -5.41
N VAL A 85 -2.16 3.52 -4.57
CA VAL A 85 -2.78 4.83 -4.87
C VAL A 85 -1.79 5.98 -4.85
N ALA A 86 -0.71 5.87 -4.07
CA ALA A 86 0.37 6.86 -4.07
C ALA A 86 1.24 6.81 -5.34
N ALA A 87 1.44 5.62 -5.93
CA ALA A 87 2.36 5.41 -7.04
C ALA A 87 1.71 5.36 -8.44
N VAL A 88 0.39 5.16 -8.53
CA VAL A 88 -0.34 5.03 -9.80
C VAL A 88 -1.29 6.22 -9.99
N PRO A 89 -0.90 7.24 -10.80
CA PRO A 89 -1.71 8.43 -11.01
C PRO A 89 -3.11 8.12 -11.55
N GLY A 90 -4.10 8.91 -11.12
CA GLY A 90 -5.46 8.84 -11.67
C GLY A 90 -6.27 7.59 -11.29
N LEU A 91 -5.87 6.79 -10.29
CA LEU A 91 -6.69 5.67 -9.77
C LEU A 91 -7.98 6.13 -9.09
N LEU A 92 -7.95 7.29 -8.43
CA LEU A 92 -9.10 7.84 -7.70
C LEU A 92 -9.94 8.74 -8.61
N GLY A 93 -11.27 8.63 -8.46
CA GLY A 93 -12.23 9.52 -9.10
C GLY A 93 -12.27 10.89 -8.44
N ASP A 94 -13.20 11.72 -8.88
CA ASP A 94 -13.44 13.02 -8.25
C ASP A 94 -14.18 12.84 -6.91
N ALA A 95 -14.07 13.83 -6.03
CA ALA A 95 -14.81 13.85 -4.77
C ALA A 95 -16.31 14.04 -5.01
N ALA A 96 -17.15 13.41 -4.19
CA ALA A 96 -18.60 13.49 -4.31
C ALA A 96 -19.18 14.31 -3.15
N ALA A 97 -19.98 15.33 -3.46
CA ALA A 97 -20.83 15.97 -2.46
C ALA A 97 -22.12 15.16 -2.29
N ASP A 98 -22.57 14.97 -1.06
CA ASP A 98 -23.92 14.48 -0.78
C ASP A 98 -24.97 15.61 -0.83
N ALA A 99 -26.23 15.26 -0.57
CA ALA A 99 -27.35 16.20 -0.64
C ALA A 99 -27.27 17.35 0.38
N ASP A 100 -26.54 17.17 1.47
CA ASP A 100 -26.31 18.17 2.52
C ASP A 100 -25.03 19.00 2.26
N GLY A 101 -24.32 18.72 1.16
CA GLY A 101 -23.09 19.40 0.77
C GLY A 101 -21.83 18.87 1.45
N THR A 102 -21.88 17.76 2.19
CA THR A 102 -20.70 17.14 2.77
C THR A 102 -19.88 16.47 1.67
N VAL A 103 -18.58 16.77 1.60
CA VAL A 103 -17.69 16.29 0.55
C VAL A 103 -16.99 14.99 0.99
N HIS A 104 -17.23 13.93 0.24
CA HIS A 104 -16.65 12.60 0.41
C HIS A 104 -15.46 12.41 -0.56
N PRO A 105 -14.30 11.89 -0.10
CA PRO A 105 -13.14 11.66 -0.96
C PRO A 105 -13.43 10.73 -2.15
N GLY A 106 -12.75 10.97 -3.27
CA GLY A 106 -12.87 10.17 -4.48
C GLY A 106 -12.44 8.71 -4.27
N LEU A 107 -13.25 7.77 -4.75
CA LEU A 107 -13.03 6.33 -4.66
C LEU A 107 -12.35 5.76 -5.93
N PRO A 108 -11.87 4.50 -5.93
CA PRO A 108 -11.33 3.83 -7.11
C PRO A 108 -12.31 3.73 -8.29
N TRP A 109 -12.33 4.72 -9.18
CA TRP A 109 -13.33 4.85 -10.25
C TRP A 109 -13.24 3.73 -11.30
N ALA A 110 -12.03 3.19 -11.55
CA ALA A 110 -11.81 2.04 -12.42
C ALA A 110 -12.17 0.69 -11.76
N GLY A 111 -12.61 0.71 -10.50
CA GLY A 111 -12.85 -0.45 -9.64
C GLY A 111 -11.55 -1.13 -9.15
N CYS A 112 -11.68 -1.87 -8.05
CA CYS A 112 -10.62 -2.73 -7.53
C CYS A 112 -11.26 -4.08 -7.15
N SER A 113 -10.75 -5.19 -7.69
CA SER A 113 -11.19 -6.54 -7.29
C SER A 113 -10.28 -7.09 -6.21
N VAL A 114 -10.86 -7.67 -5.16
CA VAL A 114 -10.10 -8.41 -4.13
C VAL A 114 -10.26 -9.91 -4.36
N LEU A 115 -9.15 -10.58 -4.60
CA LEU A 115 -9.06 -12.03 -4.82
C LEU A 115 -8.31 -12.70 -3.65
N VAL A 116 -8.43 -14.03 -3.53
CA VAL A 116 -7.62 -14.81 -2.58
C VAL A 116 -6.78 -15.88 -3.27
N ALA A 117 -5.64 -16.19 -2.67
CA ALA A 117 -4.66 -17.16 -3.18
C ALA A 117 -3.87 -17.81 -2.03
N ASP A 118 -3.29 -18.99 -2.27
CA ASP A 118 -2.26 -19.55 -1.38
C ASP A 118 -0.91 -18.81 -1.54
N SER A 119 0.06 -19.14 -0.69
CA SER A 119 1.37 -18.47 -0.66
C SER A 119 2.20 -18.70 -1.95
N ALA A 120 2.10 -19.87 -2.59
CA ALA A 120 2.82 -20.15 -3.82
C ALA A 120 2.22 -19.40 -5.02
N ALA A 121 0.89 -19.32 -5.08
CA ALA A 121 0.17 -18.50 -6.03
C ALA A 121 0.44 -17.00 -5.84
N LEU A 122 0.52 -16.49 -4.60
CA LEU A 122 0.91 -15.10 -4.32
C LEU A 122 2.32 -14.78 -4.81
N ARG A 123 3.33 -15.60 -4.48
CA ARG A 123 4.69 -15.44 -5.02
C ARG A 123 4.69 -15.44 -6.55
N THR A 124 3.91 -16.31 -7.17
CA THR A 124 3.77 -16.40 -8.62
C THR A 124 3.14 -15.14 -9.22
N VAL A 125 2.09 -14.59 -8.61
CA VAL A 125 1.46 -13.32 -9.02
C VAL A 125 2.45 -12.18 -8.92
N ARG A 126 3.13 -12.05 -7.78
CA ARG A 126 4.15 -11.01 -7.52
C ARG A 126 5.28 -11.07 -8.53
N ALA A 127 5.86 -12.26 -8.76
CA ALA A 127 6.96 -12.45 -9.70
C ALA A 127 6.56 -12.15 -11.16
N LYS A 128 5.41 -12.66 -11.62
CA LYS A 128 4.91 -12.39 -12.98
C LYS A 128 4.57 -10.93 -13.22
N ALA A 129 4.08 -10.23 -12.20
CA ALA A 129 3.77 -8.81 -12.30
C ALA A 129 5.04 -7.95 -12.29
N ALA A 130 5.99 -8.23 -11.38
CA ALA A 130 7.26 -7.51 -11.29
C ALA A 130 8.16 -7.69 -12.53
N ALA A 131 7.98 -8.78 -13.29
CA ALA A 131 8.66 -9.02 -14.55
C ALA A 131 8.09 -8.21 -15.74
N ARG A 132 7.13 -7.30 -15.52
CA ARG A 132 6.46 -6.52 -16.59
C ARG A 132 6.63 -5.02 -16.39
N PRO A 133 7.11 -4.27 -17.41
CA PRO A 133 7.23 -2.81 -17.32
C PRO A 133 5.88 -2.08 -17.41
N ASP A 134 4.82 -2.74 -17.90
CA ASP A 134 3.47 -2.17 -18.00
C ASP A 134 2.57 -2.53 -16.81
N VAL A 135 3.12 -3.08 -15.72
CA VAL A 135 2.38 -3.45 -14.51
C VAL A 135 3.06 -2.86 -13.28
N PHE A 136 2.32 -2.03 -12.54
CA PHE A 136 2.72 -1.61 -11.20
C PHE A 136 2.44 -2.74 -10.19
N VAL A 137 3.33 -2.90 -9.21
CA VAL A 137 3.22 -3.88 -8.13
C VAL A 137 3.52 -3.23 -6.79
N ALA A 138 2.63 -3.42 -5.82
CA ALA A 138 2.95 -3.26 -4.40
C ALA A 138 2.68 -4.59 -3.69
N ASP A 139 3.53 -4.97 -2.75
CA ASP A 139 3.38 -6.18 -1.96
C ASP A 139 3.45 -5.89 -0.45
N VAL A 140 2.88 -6.80 0.34
CA VAL A 140 2.88 -6.74 1.80
C VAL A 140 3.56 -8.00 2.31
N PRO A 141 4.87 -7.95 2.62
CA PRO A 141 5.60 -9.06 3.22
C PRO A 141 4.96 -9.51 4.54
N ALA A 142 5.01 -10.81 4.85
CA ALA A 142 4.44 -11.38 6.07
C ALA A 142 4.97 -10.72 7.36
N ALA A 143 6.23 -10.25 7.32
CA ALA A 143 6.86 -9.48 8.40
C ALA A 143 6.05 -8.24 8.82
N ALA A 144 5.31 -7.60 7.90
CA ALA A 144 4.50 -6.42 8.19
C ALA A 144 3.38 -6.67 9.23
N GLN A 145 3.00 -7.94 9.44
CA GLN A 145 1.97 -8.33 10.41
C GLN A 145 2.53 -8.91 11.73
N SER A 146 3.85 -9.11 11.82
CA SER A 146 4.53 -9.57 13.05
C SER A 146 5.33 -8.47 13.74
N THR A 147 5.64 -7.37 13.06
CA THR A 147 6.39 -6.24 13.61
C THR A 147 5.48 -5.07 13.99
N ARG A 148 5.84 -4.32 15.05
CA ARG A 148 5.19 -3.06 15.44
C ARG A 148 6.10 -1.82 15.32
N VAL A 149 7.37 -2.04 14.99
CA VAL A 149 8.39 -1.00 14.79
C VAL A 149 8.85 -1.09 13.34
N TYR A 150 8.79 0.03 12.61
CA TYR A 150 9.07 0.04 11.17
C TYR A 150 10.54 -0.30 10.85
N GLY A 151 11.47 0.06 11.74
CA GLY A 151 12.88 -0.36 11.63
C GLY A 151 13.07 -1.87 11.65
N ASP A 152 12.32 -2.59 12.48
CA ASP A 152 12.38 -4.05 12.56
C ASP A 152 11.79 -4.69 11.29
N PHE A 153 10.72 -4.11 10.74
CA PHE A 153 10.17 -4.51 9.44
C PHE A 153 11.23 -4.39 8.33
N LEU A 154 11.87 -3.22 8.21
CA LEU A 154 12.92 -2.98 7.22
C LEU A 154 14.11 -3.95 7.41
N ALA A 155 14.56 -4.15 8.65
CA ALA A 155 15.66 -5.08 8.97
C ALA A 155 15.30 -6.55 8.71
N THR A 156 14.02 -6.92 8.83
CA THR A 156 13.54 -8.28 8.52
C THR A 156 13.46 -8.50 7.02
N VAL A 157 12.82 -7.57 6.29
CA VAL A 157 12.69 -7.64 4.83
C VAL A 157 14.06 -7.58 4.15
N GLY A 158 14.97 -6.71 4.60
CA GLY A 158 16.32 -6.56 4.03
C GLY A 158 17.26 -7.75 4.23
N ARG A 159 16.87 -8.77 5.02
CA ARG A 159 17.64 -10.01 5.22
C ARG A 159 17.10 -11.20 4.41
N ALA A 160 15.85 -11.15 3.96
CA ALA A 160 15.21 -12.26 3.27
C ALA A 160 15.47 -12.20 1.76
N ARG A 161 15.74 -13.35 1.13
CA ARG A 161 15.86 -13.41 -0.33
C ARG A 161 14.47 -13.32 -0.96
N THR A 162 14.34 -12.69 -2.13
CA THR A 162 13.04 -12.48 -2.80
C THR A 162 12.28 -13.79 -3.04
N GLU A 163 12.99 -14.90 -3.30
CA GLU A 163 12.43 -16.24 -3.47
C GLU A 163 11.88 -16.86 -2.17
N GLU A 164 12.41 -16.44 -1.02
CA GLU A 164 11.99 -16.86 0.32
C GLU A 164 10.88 -15.96 0.90
N MET A 165 10.60 -14.83 0.25
CA MET A 165 9.65 -13.85 0.75
C MET A 165 8.22 -14.39 0.73
N GLU A 166 7.60 -14.46 1.90
CA GLU A 166 6.17 -14.75 2.04
C GLU A 166 5.36 -13.47 2.09
N TYR A 167 4.18 -13.48 1.47
CA TYR A 167 3.33 -12.29 1.28
C TYR A 167 1.96 -12.48 1.91
N CYS A 168 1.47 -11.44 2.59
CA CYS A 168 0.09 -11.35 3.06
C CYS A 168 -0.87 -10.83 1.97
N ALA A 169 -0.40 -9.92 1.12
CA ALA A 169 -1.15 -9.42 -0.03
C ALA A 169 -0.21 -8.90 -1.13
N VAL A 170 -0.73 -8.85 -2.36
CA VAL A 170 -0.07 -8.26 -3.54
C VAL A 170 -1.12 -7.45 -4.32
N SER A 171 -0.88 -6.16 -4.50
CA SER A 171 -1.69 -5.25 -5.31
C SER A 171 -1.01 -5.03 -6.66
N ILE A 172 -1.75 -5.18 -7.75
CA ILE A 172 -1.25 -4.98 -9.11
C ILE A 172 -2.19 -4.10 -9.94
N VAL A 173 -1.60 -3.21 -10.74
CA VAL A 173 -2.32 -2.37 -11.71
C VAL A 173 -1.63 -2.46 -13.05
N GLY A 174 -2.38 -2.68 -14.13
CA GLY A 174 -1.82 -2.73 -15.48
C GLY A 174 -2.91 -2.97 -16.54
N PRO A 175 -2.55 -3.09 -17.83
CA PRO A 175 -3.52 -3.39 -18.88
C PRO A 175 -4.29 -4.68 -18.60
N ARG A 176 -5.59 -4.69 -18.92
CA ARG A 176 -6.52 -5.74 -18.47
C ARG A 176 -6.04 -7.16 -18.81
N ASN A 177 -5.72 -7.42 -20.08
CA ASN A 177 -5.33 -8.75 -20.57
C ASN A 177 -4.06 -9.30 -19.88
N PRO A 178 -2.96 -8.53 -19.71
CA PRO A 178 -1.85 -8.89 -18.81
C PRO A 178 -2.27 -9.24 -17.38
N VAL A 179 -3.04 -8.37 -16.72
CA VAL A 179 -3.46 -8.58 -15.32
C VAL A 179 -4.32 -9.85 -15.21
N ASP A 180 -5.26 -10.06 -16.12
CA ASP A 180 -6.10 -11.27 -16.18
C ASP A 180 -5.26 -12.55 -16.37
N ARG A 181 -4.17 -12.50 -17.15
CA ARG A 181 -3.24 -13.63 -17.31
C ARG A 181 -2.37 -13.87 -16.06
N ILE A 182 -2.03 -12.82 -15.31
CA ILE A 182 -1.26 -12.92 -14.06
C ILE A 182 -2.10 -13.59 -12.97
N VAL A 183 -3.33 -13.11 -12.75
CA VAL A 183 -4.23 -13.61 -11.68
C VAL A 183 -5.03 -14.85 -12.09
N GLY A 184 -5.10 -15.17 -13.38
CA GLY A 184 -5.74 -16.38 -13.90
C GLY A 184 -7.18 -16.53 -13.45
N ARG A 185 -7.48 -17.62 -12.73
CA ARG A 185 -8.81 -17.95 -12.18
C ARG A 185 -8.84 -17.94 -10.64
N LEU A 186 -8.02 -17.10 -10.01
CA LEU A 186 -8.09 -16.91 -8.56
C LEU A 186 -9.50 -16.45 -8.14
N PRO A 187 -10.09 -17.04 -7.10
CA PRO A 187 -11.45 -16.70 -6.67
C PRO A 187 -11.50 -15.31 -6.02
N LEU A 188 -12.68 -14.70 -6.02
CA LEU A 188 -12.98 -13.52 -5.22
C LEU A 188 -12.80 -13.83 -3.73
N MET A 189 -12.41 -12.84 -2.94
CA MET A 189 -12.43 -12.93 -1.49
C MET A 189 -13.90 -13.04 -1.00
N PRO A 190 -14.21 -13.99 -0.10
CA PRO A 190 -15.55 -14.16 0.47
C PRO A 190 -15.90 -13.10 1.52
#